data_AF-A0AB74VRY0-F1
#
_entry.id   AF-A0AB74VRY0-F1
#
_cell.length_a   1.000
_cell.length_b   1.000
_cell.length_c   1.000
_cell.angle_alpha   90.00
_cell.angle_beta   90.00
_cell.angle_gamma   90.00
#
_symmetry.space_group_name_H-M   'P 1'
#
loop_
_entity.id
_entity.type
_entity.pdbx_description
1 polymer ?
#
loop_
_entity_poly.entity_id
_entity_poly.type
_entity_poly.pdbx_seq_one_letter_code
_entity_poly.pdbx_strand_id
1 'polypeptide(L)'
;MRFLFRELFKRLRIRYIILILVILIFLGYISTFSKSTTSILSNEFPLDKSPNPQATEHFIKSMEYKNYILNLHRFVDYDNFLMRPLFNKMNEEYEKGKSLLPETSAEDVYWYVILYRGIYGIGGIPDRRDMSMAFKTTLTKEEYKKHYEEIVDKIKRFAINDFNYDVPRVTEYKFDFMIDLLNELSLSARGKLENYENEEKYDEEHLRNLIYIYPIYKKFSNRYLPLAKQKLSKEFYIYNEIRILYEIIIIDAFQNNNKSLNCSDIKNKILLDRLKELSMSKDKDEDLKYIFDGNGWVLAIIKKLIYCPNLKKQADEIFIHFVDKNKD
;
A
#
# COMPACT_ATOMS: atom_id res chain seq x y z
N MET A 1 45.01 -34.02 4.26
CA MET A 1 43.76 -33.67 3.54
C MET A 1 43.49 -34.51 2.28
N ARG A 2 44.42 -34.68 1.33
CA ARG A 2 44.19 -35.46 0.09
C ARG A 2 43.79 -36.93 0.29
N PHE A 3 44.34 -37.61 1.31
CA PHE A 3 44.03 -39.02 1.62
C PHE A 3 42.60 -39.21 2.16
N LEU A 4 42.19 -38.35 3.10
CA LEU A 4 40.83 -38.34 3.66
C LEU A 4 39.76 -38.10 2.60
N PHE A 5 39.99 -37.17 1.66
CA PHE A 5 39.07 -36.91 0.55
C PHE A 5 38.93 -38.11 -0.39
N ARG A 6 40.04 -38.78 -0.72
CA ARG A 6 40.03 -39.98 -1.59
C ARG A 6 39.23 -41.13 -0.97
N GLU A 7 39.38 -41.35 0.34
CA GLU A 7 38.73 -42.45 1.04
C GLU A 7 37.24 -42.20 1.31
N LEU A 8 36.86 -40.93 1.53
CA LEU A 8 35.45 -40.52 1.66
C LEU A 8 34.70 -40.69 0.32
N PHE A 9 35.29 -40.24 -0.78
CA PHE A 9 34.69 -40.32 -2.13
C PHE A 9 34.64 -41.74 -2.69
N LYS A 10 35.51 -42.66 -2.25
CA LYS A 10 35.44 -44.09 -2.61
C LYS A 10 34.21 -44.79 -2.02
N ARG A 11 33.71 -44.35 -0.86
CA ARG A 11 32.58 -45.00 -0.14
C ARG A 11 31.22 -44.37 -0.46
N LEU A 12 31.20 -43.10 -0.88
CA LEU A 12 29.98 -42.39 -1.24
C LEU A 12 29.54 -42.75 -2.67
N ARG A 13 28.31 -43.26 -2.84
CA ARG A 13 27.73 -43.47 -4.18
C ARG A 13 27.72 -42.14 -4.94
N ILE A 14 28.03 -42.16 -6.23
CA ILE A 14 28.06 -40.98 -7.13
C ILE A 14 26.85 -40.05 -6.97
N ARG A 15 25.65 -40.61 -6.75
CA ARG A 15 24.42 -39.83 -6.47
C ARG A 15 24.52 -38.89 -5.26
N TYR A 16 25.21 -39.29 -4.19
CA TYR A 16 25.41 -38.46 -3.00
C TYR A 16 26.48 -37.41 -3.21
N ILE A 17 27.51 -37.72 -4.00
CA ILE A 17 28.54 -36.74 -4.40
C ILE A 17 27.88 -35.61 -5.21
N ILE A 18 27.03 -35.96 -6.19
CA ILE A 18 26.28 -34.99 -6.98
C ILE A 18 25.37 -34.15 -6.07
N LEU A 19 24.63 -34.78 -5.15
CA LEU A 19 23.77 -34.06 -4.20
C LEU A 19 24.55 -33.07 -3.32
N ILE A 20 25.67 -33.50 -2.73
CA ILE A 20 26.53 -32.63 -1.90
C ILE A 20 27.05 -31.46 -2.72
N LEU A 21 27.46 -31.71 -3.97
CA LEU A 21 28.00 -30.68 -4.85
C LEU A 21 26.93 -29.64 -5.23
N VAL A 22 25.70 -30.09 -5.49
CA VAL A 22 24.53 -29.21 -5.71
C VAL A 22 24.26 -28.37 -4.46
N ILE A 23 24.28 -28.97 -3.26
CA ILE A 23 24.10 -28.23 -2.00
C ILE A 23 25.20 -27.18 -1.82
N LEU A 24 26.47 -27.51 -2.07
CA LEU A 24 27.59 -26.57 -1.93
C LEU A 24 27.50 -25.41 -2.93
N ILE A 25 27.13 -25.67 -4.19
CA ILE A 25 26.89 -24.62 -5.19
C ILE A 25 25.75 -23.71 -4.72
N PHE A 26 24.67 -24.30 -4.22
CA PHE A 26 23.51 -23.56 -3.72
C PHE A 26 23.87 -22.69 -2.50
N LEU A 27 24.65 -23.23 -1.55
CA LEU A 27 25.16 -22.46 -0.40
C LEU A 27 26.09 -21.33 -0.82
N GLY A 28 26.97 -21.56 -1.81
CA GLY A 28 27.82 -20.52 -2.39
C GLY A 28 27.01 -19.40 -3.01
N TYR A 29 25.99 -19.73 -3.81
CA TYR A 29 25.06 -18.77 -4.39
C TYR A 29 24.33 -17.94 -3.32
N ILE A 30 23.80 -18.59 -2.28
CA ILE A 30 23.13 -17.90 -1.16
C ILE A 30 24.09 -16.94 -0.46
N SER A 31 25.34 -17.35 -0.20
CA SER A 31 26.32 -16.50 0.49
C SER A 31 26.70 -15.26 -0.34
N THR A 32 26.88 -15.41 -1.65
CA THR A 32 27.16 -14.28 -2.54
C THR A 32 25.97 -13.34 -2.65
N PHE A 33 24.76 -13.89 -2.80
CA PHE A 33 23.52 -13.10 -2.83
C PHE A 33 23.34 -12.31 -1.53
N SER A 34 23.51 -12.97 -0.38
CA SER A 34 23.49 -12.35 0.96
C SER A 34 24.39 -11.12 1.03
N LYS A 35 25.68 -11.27 0.74
CA LYS A 35 26.66 -10.18 0.83
C LYS A 35 26.32 -9.01 -0.09
N SER A 36 25.87 -9.32 -1.32
CA SER A 36 25.45 -8.30 -2.26
C SER A 36 24.23 -7.53 -1.75
N THR A 37 23.24 -8.24 -1.21
CA THR A 37 22.03 -7.63 -0.66
C THR A 37 22.33 -6.77 0.56
N THR A 38 23.10 -7.27 1.53
CA THR A 38 23.52 -6.51 2.70
C THR A 38 24.21 -5.21 2.29
N SER A 39 25.18 -5.29 1.36
CA SER A 39 25.90 -4.09 0.91
C SER A 39 24.99 -3.05 0.26
N ILE A 40 24.03 -3.47 -0.56
CA ILE A 40 23.07 -2.55 -1.18
C ILE A 40 22.18 -1.91 -0.10
N LEU A 41 21.64 -2.72 0.82
CA LEU A 41 20.76 -2.23 1.88
C LEU A 41 21.47 -1.30 2.85
N SER A 42 22.72 -1.57 3.24
CA SER A 42 23.50 -0.66 4.07
C SER A 42 23.84 0.66 3.38
N ASN A 43 23.89 0.67 2.04
CA ASN A 43 24.06 1.92 1.28
C ASN A 43 22.73 2.69 1.16
N GLU A 44 21.60 2.00 1.00
CA GLU A 44 20.28 2.63 0.98
C GLU A 44 19.85 3.14 2.37
N PHE A 45 20.24 2.40 3.41
CA PHE A 45 19.94 2.63 4.82
C PHE A 45 21.25 2.63 5.63
N PRO A 46 22.06 3.70 5.52
CA PRO A 46 23.30 3.86 6.29
C PRO A 46 23.01 4.00 7.80
N LEU A 47 23.66 3.16 8.61
CA LEU A 47 23.44 3.09 10.06
C LEU A 47 23.90 4.35 10.80
N ASP A 48 24.93 5.03 10.32
CA ASP A 48 25.49 6.27 10.88
C ASP A 48 24.55 7.47 10.74
N LYS A 49 23.61 7.42 9.80
CA LYS A 49 22.55 8.43 9.65
C LYS A 49 21.28 8.09 10.43
N SER A 50 21.22 6.91 11.03
CA SER A 50 20.02 6.48 11.73
C SER A 50 19.92 7.10 13.13
N PRO A 51 18.75 7.64 13.51
CA PRO A 51 18.49 8.05 14.89
C PRO A 51 18.50 6.87 15.87
N ASN A 52 18.29 5.64 15.38
CA ASN A 52 18.40 4.40 16.14
C ASN A 52 19.08 3.31 15.29
N PRO A 53 20.43 3.24 15.31
CA PRO A 53 21.19 2.29 14.51
C PRO A 53 20.84 0.82 14.82
N GLN A 54 20.53 0.51 16.08
CA GLN A 54 20.17 -0.86 16.48
C GLN A 54 18.83 -1.29 15.88
N ALA A 55 17.82 -0.41 15.93
CA ALA A 55 16.54 -0.68 15.29
C ALA A 55 16.68 -0.81 13.76
N THR A 56 17.54 0.03 13.16
CA THR A 56 17.80 0.00 11.72
C THR A 56 18.56 -1.25 11.27
N GLU A 57 19.47 -1.78 12.09
CA GLU A 57 20.14 -3.06 11.80
C GLU A 57 19.14 -4.21 11.69
N HIS A 58 18.16 -4.26 12.60
CA HIS A 58 17.06 -5.23 12.53
C HIS A 58 16.16 -5.02 11.30
N PHE A 59 15.87 -3.78 10.94
CA PHE A 59 15.14 -3.47 9.70
C PHE A 59 15.91 -3.95 8.44
N ILE A 60 17.22 -3.70 8.36
CA ILE A 60 18.06 -4.19 7.26
C ILE A 60 18.02 -5.71 7.18
N LYS A 61 18.15 -6.43 8.30
CA LYS A 61 18.03 -7.89 8.34
C LYS A 61 16.66 -8.37 7.86
N SER A 62 15.58 -7.69 8.25
CA SER A 62 14.24 -8.01 7.75
C SER A 62 14.15 -7.82 6.22
N MET A 63 14.72 -6.74 5.69
CA MET A 63 14.81 -6.50 4.24
C MET A 63 15.67 -7.54 3.51
N GLU A 64 16.72 -8.07 4.12
CA GLU A 64 17.49 -9.20 3.57
C GLU A 64 16.60 -10.45 3.44
N TYR A 65 15.83 -10.78 4.48
CA TYR A 65 14.86 -11.88 4.43
C TYR A 65 13.80 -11.68 3.36
N LYS A 66 13.27 -10.45 3.24
CA LYS A 66 12.36 -10.09 2.16
C LYS A 66 12.99 -10.37 0.79
N ASN A 67 14.25 -10.01 0.58
CA ASN A 67 14.92 -10.25 -0.70
C ASN A 67 15.13 -11.75 -1.00
N TYR A 68 15.40 -12.59 0.02
CA TYR A 68 15.40 -14.05 -0.17
C TYR A 68 14.01 -14.56 -0.56
N ILE A 69 12.96 -14.09 0.13
CA ILE A 69 11.57 -14.44 -0.17
C ILE A 69 11.23 -14.07 -1.62
N LEU A 70 11.51 -12.84 -2.05
CA LEU A 70 11.25 -12.39 -3.42
C LEU A 70 12.03 -13.19 -4.49
N ASN A 71 13.25 -13.61 -4.17
CA ASN A 71 14.05 -14.42 -5.10
C ASN A 71 13.53 -15.87 -5.18
N LEU A 72 13.12 -16.45 -4.04
CA LEU A 72 12.48 -17.77 -4.00
C LEU A 72 11.08 -17.76 -4.64
N HIS A 73 10.36 -16.63 -4.53
CA HIS A 73 9.06 -16.39 -5.15
C HIS A 73 9.12 -16.39 -6.69
N ARG A 74 10.30 -16.55 -7.29
CA ARG A 74 10.40 -16.79 -8.74
C ARG A 74 10.03 -18.23 -9.10
N PHE A 75 10.03 -19.14 -8.13
CA PHE A 75 9.92 -20.58 -8.34
C PHE A 75 8.72 -21.21 -7.65
N VAL A 76 8.28 -20.65 -6.53
CA VAL A 76 7.14 -21.15 -5.73
C VAL A 76 6.29 -19.98 -5.26
N ASP A 77 5.04 -20.24 -4.90
CA ASP A 77 4.12 -19.25 -4.34
C ASP A 77 4.45 -18.97 -2.86
N TYR A 78 3.95 -17.85 -2.32
CA TYR A 78 4.25 -17.35 -0.99
C TYR A 78 3.79 -18.30 0.13
N ASP A 79 2.66 -18.99 -0.02
CA ASP A 79 2.16 -19.95 0.97
C ASP A 79 2.96 -21.27 1.06
N ASN A 80 3.93 -21.47 0.16
CA ASN A 80 4.76 -22.67 0.11
C ASN A 80 5.51 -22.89 1.43
N PHE A 81 5.59 -24.15 1.89
CA PHE A 81 6.24 -24.49 3.16
C PHE A 81 7.71 -24.06 3.23
N LEU A 82 8.40 -23.94 2.09
CA LEU A 82 9.79 -23.46 2.00
C LEU A 82 9.92 -21.97 2.35
N MET A 83 8.86 -21.19 2.18
CA MET A 83 8.84 -19.76 2.49
C MET A 83 8.70 -19.48 3.99
N ARG A 84 8.00 -20.36 4.72
CA ARG A 84 7.64 -20.15 6.14
C ARG A 84 8.83 -19.79 7.04
N PRO A 85 9.99 -20.48 6.98
CA PRO A 85 11.13 -20.12 7.81
C PRO A 85 11.66 -18.72 7.52
N LEU A 86 11.65 -18.29 6.24
CA LEU A 86 12.09 -16.96 5.84
C LEU A 86 11.11 -15.88 6.32
N PHE A 87 9.80 -16.14 6.21
CA PHE A 87 8.77 -15.25 6.75
C PHE A 87 8.88 -15.08 8.26
N ASN A 88 9.05 -16.18 8.99
CA ASN A 88 9.23 -16.15 10.44
C ASN A 88 10.44 -15.29 10.82
N LYS A 89 11.55 -15.42 10.10
CA LYS A 89 12.75 -14.62 10.34
C LYS A 89 12.60 -13.15 9.95
N MET A 90 11.95 -12.87 8.83
CA MET A 90 11.61 -11.51 8.41
C MET A 90 10.78 -10.80 9.49
N ASN A 91 9.73 -11.46 9.98
CA ASN A 91 8.82 -10.92 11.00
C ASN A 91 9.51 -10.79 12.36
N GLU A 92 10.32 -11.78 12.76
CA GLU A 92 11.09 -11.75 14.00
C GLU A 92 12.01 -10.51 14.04
N GLU A 93 12.74 -10.25 12.96
CA GLU A 93 13.63 -9.08 12.89
C GLU A 93 12.83 -7.77 12.79
N TYR A 94 11.70 -7.76 12.07
CA TYR A 94 10.81 -6.60 12.04
C TYR A 94 10.28 -6.23 13.44
N GLU A 95 9.75 -7.20 14.20
CA GLU A 95 9.22 -6.94 15.55
C GLU A 95 10.32 -6.53 16.53
N LYS A 96 11.52 -7.13 16.45
CA LYS A 96 12.68 -6.67 17.24
C LYS A 96 13.02 -5.21 16.93
N GLY A 97 13.15 -4.86 15.66
CA GLY A 97 13.44 -3.48 15.25
C GLY A 97 12.35 -2.51 15.72
N LYS A 98 11.08 -2.85 15.49
CA LYS A 98 9.92 -2.06 15.91
C LYS A 98 9.89 -1.84 17.43
N SER A 99 10.21 -2.86 18.23
CA SER A 99 10.23 -2.74 19.69
C SER A 99 11.27 -1.76 20.25
N LEU A 100 12.27 -1.40 19.44
CA LEU A 100 13.30 -0.42 19.78
C LEU A 100 12.92 1.01 19.37
N LEU A 101 11.83 1.18 18.61
CA LEU A 101 11.33 2.48 18.21
C LEU A 101 10.36 3.04 19.27
N PRO A 102 10.26 4.37 19.41
CA PRO A 102 9.18 4.98 20.18
C PRO A 102 7.81 4.55 19.65
N GLU A 103 6.81 4.40 20.54
CA GLU A 103 5.45 4.02 20.13
C GLU A 103 4.83 4.99 19.12
N THR A 104 5.23 6.25 19.15
CA THR A 104 4.79 7.29 18.21
C THR A 104 5.62 7.36 16.94
N SER A 105 6.64 6.51 16.76
CA SER A 105 7.44 6.52 15.53
C SER A 105 6.57 6.29 14.31
N ALA A 106 6.95 6.87 13.17
CA ALA A 106 6.35 6.49 11.88
C ALA A 106 7.27 5.57 11.08
N GLU A 107 8.50 5.32 11.55
CA GLU A 107 9.50 4.50 10.85
C GLU A 107 9.04 3.05 10.71
N ASP A 108 8.42 2.48 11.74
CA ASP A 108 7.82 1.15 11.69
C ASP A 108 6.69 1.06 10.65
N VAL A 109 5.97 2.15 10.39
CA VAL A 109 4.95 2.20 9.34
C VAL A 109 5.60 2.13 7.95
N TYR A 110 6.69 2.85 7.71
CA TYR A 110 7.44 2.72 6.47
C TYR A 110 8.01 1.31 6.31
N TRP A 111 8.60 0.75 7.37
CA TRP A 111 9.13 -0.63 7.38
C TRP A 111 8.03 -1.64 7.07
N TYR A 112 6.86 -1.48 7.66
CA TYR A 112 5.70 -2.32 7.38
C TYR A 112 5.33 -2.27 5.89
N VAL A 113 5.10 -1.10 5.33
CA VAL A 113 4.68 -0.99 3.93
C VAL A 113 5.75 -1.54 2.99
N ILE A 114 7.03 -1.18 3.18
CA ILE A 114 8.11 -1.68 2.31
C ILE A 114 8.28 -3.19 2.42
N LEU A 115 8.12 -3.81 3.59
CA LEU A 115 8.30 -5.25 3.78
C LEU A 115 7.11 -6.04 3.23
N TYR A 116 5.88 -5.61 3.50
CA TYR A 116 4.71 -6.46 3.35
C TYR A 116 3.88 -6.21 2.08
N ARG A 117 3.99 -5.03 1.43
CA ARG A 117 3.06 -4.66 0.33
C ARG A 117 3.01 -5.63 -0.85
N GLY A 118 4.17 -6.09 -1.32
CA GLY A 118 4.26 -6.99 -2.48
C GLY A 118 3.91 -8.45 -2.15
N ILE A 119 3.74 -8.77 -0.87
CA ILE A 119 3.49 -10.14 -0.39
C ILE A 119 2.03 -10.28 0.01
N TYR A 120 1.54 -9.35 0.84
CA TYR A 120 0.19 -9.38 1.39
C TYR A 120 -0.81 -8.53 0.60
N GLY A 121 -0.34 -7.81 -0.43
CA GLY A 121 -1.20 -6.99 -1.29
C GLY A 121 -1.65 -5.68 -0.63
N ILE A 122 -0.82 -5.10 0.26
CA ILE A 122 -1.16 -3.81 0.89
C ILE A 122 -1.30 -2.76 -0.20
N GLY A 123 -2.52 -2.26 -0.38
CA GLY A 123 -2.82 -1.19 -1.32
C GLY A 123 -2.84 -1.60 -2.80
N GLY A 124 -2.76 -2.89 -3.10
CA GLY A 124 -2.66 -3.36 -4.48
C GLY A 124 -2.60 -4.88 -4.64
N ILE A 125 -2.12 -5.30 -5.81
CA ILE A 125 -2.01 -6.72 -6.15
C ILE A 125 -0.62 -7.21 -5.73
N PRO A 126 -0.50 -8.36 -5.04
CA PRO A 126 0.79 -8.97 -4.73
C PRO A 126 1.65 -9.25 -5.97
N ASP A 127 2.95 -9.43 -5.74
CA ASP A 127 3.92 -9.76 -6.78
C ASP A 127 3.54 -11.07 -7.49
N ARG A 128 3.70 -11.10 -8.82
CA ARG A 128 3.25 -12.18 -9.72
C ARG A 128 1.74 -12.47 -9.65
N ARG A 129 0.94 -11.57 -9.05
CA ARG A 129 -0.48 -11.77 -8.74
C ARG A 129 -0.73 -13.00 -7.87
N ASP A 130 0.27 -13.39 -7.07
CA ASP A 130 0.12 -14.50 -6.15
C ASP A 130 -0.73 -14.07 -4.95
N MET A 131 -1.98 -14.49 -4.96
CA MET A 131 -2.95 -14.15 -3.93
C MET A 131 -2.85 -15.07 -2.71
N SER A 132 -1.98 -16.08 -2.69
CA SER A 132 -1.96 -17.13 -1.65
C SER A 132 -1.73 -16.61 -0.22
N MET A 133 -1.10 -15.45 -0.07
CA MET A 133 -0.92 -14.75 1.22
C MET A 133 -1.62 -13.40 1.30
N ALA A 134 -2.39 -12.99 0.29
CA ALA A 134 -3.02 -11.68 0.27
C ALA A 134 -4.03 -11.53 1.43
N PHE A 135 -4.01 -10.39 2.14
CA PHE A 135 -4.93 -10.16 3.27
C PHE A 135 -6.40 -10.30 2.87
N LYS A 136 -6.76 -9.90 1.65
CA LYS A 136 -8.09 -10.06 1.08
C LYS A 136 -8.58 -11.53 1.06
N THR A 137 -7.66 -12.49 1.01
CA THR A 137 -7.99 -13.92 0.87
C THR A 137 -7.74 -14.73 2.13
N THR A 138 -6.85 -14.26 3.00
CA THR A 138 -6.38 -15.04 4.16
C THR A 138 -7.03 -14.62 5.47
N LEU A 139 -7.45 -13.36 5.62
CA LEU A 139 -8.03 -12.88 6.86
C LEU A 139 -9.51 -13.27 6.98
N THR A 140 -9.91 -13.68 8.18
CA THR A 140 -11.34 -13.77 8.55
C THR A 140 -11.96 -12.38 8.68
N LYS A 141 -13.29 -12.31 8.82
CA LYS A 141 -14.01 -11.03 9.01
C LYS A 141 -13.53 -10.27 10.26
N GLU A 142 -13.30 -10.98 11.35
CA GLU A 142 -12.83 -10.41 12.62
C GLU A 142 -11.39 -9.91 12.52
N GLU A 143 -10.51 -10.70 11.88
CA GLU A 143 -9.13 -10.32 11.63
C GLU A 143 -9.05 -9.10 10.69
N TYR A 144 -9.94 -9.04 9.71
CA TYR A 144 -10.03 -7.91 8.79
C TYR A 144 -10.45 -6.61 9.49
N LYS A 145 -11.31 -6.70 10.51
CA LYS A 145 -11.66 -5.52 11.34
C LYS A 145 -10.43 -4.99 12.07
N LYS A 146 -9.65 -5.88 12.69
CA LYS A 146 -8.41 -5.50 13.38
C LYS A 146 -7.39 -4.91 12.41
N HIS A 147 -7.20 -5.55 11.25
CA HIS A 147 -6.33 -5.05 10.19
C HIS A 147 -6.74 -3.64 9.73
N TYR A 148 -8.05 -3.40 9.53
CA TYR A 148 -8.56 -2.07 9.22
C TYR A 148 -8.19 -1.02 10.28
N GLU A 149 -8.35 -1.32 11.58
CA GLU A 149 -7.98 -0.42 12.68
C GLU A 149 -6.48 -0.12 12.68
N GLU A 150 -5.65 -1.14 12.43
CA GLU A 150 -4.19 -0.99 12.30
C GLU A 150 -3.81 -0.11 11.10
N ILE A 151 -4.47 -0.25 9.95
CA ILE A 151 -4.23 0.59 8.76
C ILE A 151 -4.61 2.05 9.05
N VAL A 152 -5.72 2.29 9.74
CA VAL A 152 -6.11 3.64 10.16
C VAL A 152 -5.05 4.27 11.06
N ASP A 153 -4.56 3.54 12.08
CA ASP A 153 -3.50 4.04 12.97
C ASP A 153 -2.22 4.37 12.19
N LYS A 154 -1.80 3.46 11.30
CA LYS A 154 -0.64 3.63 10.43
C LYS A 154 -0.75 4.89 9.59
N ILE A 155 -1.89 5.15 8.94
CA ILE A 155 -2.11 6.37 8.15
C ILE A 155 -1.94 7.62 9.01
N LYS A 156 -2.57 7.65 10.20
CA LYS A 156 -2.52 8.82 11.10
C LYS A 156 -1.08 9.09 11.55
N ARG A 157 -0.36 8.08 12.03
CA ARG A 157 1.04 8.20 12.47
C ARG A 157 1.96 8.59 11.32
N PHE A 158 1.82 7.94 10.18
CA PHE A 158 2.67 8.17 9.00
C PHE A 158 2.51 9.59 8.43
N ALA A 159 1.31 10.15 8.56
CA ALA A 159 1.02 11.49 8.08
C ALA A 159 1.44 12.61 9.05
N ILE A 160 1.30 12.40 10.36
CA ILE A 160 1.52 13.41 11.40
C ILE A 160 2.97 13.45 11.87
N ASN A 161 3.59 12.28 12.06
CA ASN A 161 4.88 12.20 12.71
C ASN A 161 6.02 12.43 11.70
N ASP A 162 7.04 13.16 12.16
CA ASP A 162 8.25 13.36 11.39
C ASP A 162 9.06 12.07 11.31
N PHE A 163 9.79 11.91 10.20
CA PHE A 163 10.77 10.84 10.04
C PHE A 163 12.12 11.38 10.45
N ASN A 164 12.70 10.78 11.48
CA ASN A 164 14.02 11.16 11.95
C ASN A 164 15.11 10.53 11.08
N TYR A 165 14.82 9.38 10.46
CA TYR A 165 15.72 8.75 9.50
C TYR A 165 15.60 9.33 8.08
N ASP A 166 16.29 10.45 7.83
CA ASP A 166 16.29 11.15 6.54
C ASP A 166 17.31 10.56 5.56
N VAL A 167 16.86 9.57 4.79
CA VAL A 167 17.59 9.00 3.65
C VAL A 167 16.77 9.11 2.38
N PRO A 168 17.39 9.26 1.19
CA PRO A 168 16.65 9.45 -0.07
C PRO A 168 15.57 8.38 -0.27
N ARG A 169 15.89 7.11 0.05
CA ARG A 169 14.95 6.00 -0.08
C ARG A 169 13.67 6.18 0.73
N VAL A 170 13.75 6.81 1.90
CA VAL A 170 12.58 7.10 2.74
C VAL A 170 11.79 8.28 2.16
N THR A 171 12.47 9.41 1.95
CA THR A 171 11.87 10.67 1.51
C THR A 171 11.18 10.52 0.14
N GLU A 172 11.81 9.80 -0.78
CA GLU A 172 11.34 9.57 -2.14
C GLU A 172 10.09 8.67 -2.24
N TYR A 173 9.90 7.72 -1.32
CA TYR A 173 8.80 6.74 -1.36
C TYR A 173 7.71 7.00 -0.32
N LYS A 174 7.87 8.00 0.55
CA LYS A 174 6.91 8.30 1.60
C LYS A 174 5.51 8.58 1.03
N PHE A 175 5.46 9.29 -0.09
CA PHE A 175 4.18 9.55 -0.76
C PHE A 175 3.53 8.27 -1.30
N ASP A 176 4.28 7.46 -2.05
CA ASP A 176 3.79 6.19 -2.61
C ASP A 176 3.23 5.27 -1.52
N PHE A 177 3.92 5.17 -0.38
CA PHE A 177 3.47 4.31 0.72
C PHE A 177 2.21 4.83 1.42
N MET A 178 2.00 6.15 1.44
CA MET A 178 0.74 6.72 1.92
C MET A 178 -0.41 6.33 0.98
N ILE A 179 -0.17 6.33 -0.34
CA ILE A 179 -1.16 5.88 -1.32
C ILE A 179 -1.46 4.39 -1.15
N ASP A 180 -0.45 3.55 -0.94
CA ASP A 180 -0.62 2.12 -0.66
C ASP A 180 -1.52 1.92 0.60
N LEU A 181 -1.27 2.66 1.68
CA LEU A 181 -2.09 2.58 2.89
C LEU A 181 -3.53 3.08 2.67
N LEU A 182 -3.73 4.17 1.92
CA LEU A 182 -5.06 4.69 1.60
C LEU A 182 -5.85 3.74 0.70
N ASN A 183 -5.18 3.10 -0.27
CA ASN A 183 -5.78 2.05 -1.09
C ASN A 183 -6.22 0.88 -0.21
N GLU A 184 -5.36 0.46 0.72
CA GLU A 184 -5.66 -0.62 1.66
C GLU A 184 -6.86 -0.28 2.55
N LEU A 185 -6.95 0.97 3.02
CA LEU A 185 -8.11 1.45 3.77
C LEU A 185 -9.40 1.34 2.96
N SER A 186 -9.40 1.79 1.71
CA SER A 186 -10.56 1.73 0.82
C SER A 186 -10.95 0.28 0.48
N LEU A 187 -9.99 -0.60 0.23
CA LEU A 187 -10.25 -2.03 0.03
C LEU A 187 -10.80 -2.68 1.31
N SER A 188 -10.24 -2.30 2.46
CA SER A 188 -10.68 -2.74 3.78
C SER A 188 -12.09 -2.30 4.14
N ALA A 189 -12.49 -1.14 3.64
CA ALA A 189 -13.87 -0.72 3.69
C ALA A 189 -14.74 -1.56 2.76
N ARG A 190 -14.34 -1.75 1.49
CA ARG A 190 -15.10 -2.49 0.46
C ARG A 190 -15.32 -3.97 0.75
N GLY A 191 -14.36 -4.65 1.37
CA GLY A 191 -14.55 -6.02 1.86
C GLY A 191 -15.69 -6.13 2.89
N LYS A 192 -16.01 -5.04 3.60
CA LYS A 192 -17.24 -4.96 4.42
C LYS A 192 -18.50 -4.69 3.59
N LEU A 193 -18.39 -4.12 2.38
CA LEU A 193 -19.51 -3.73 1.52
C LEU A 193 -19.96 -4.83 0.54
N GLU A 194 -19.09 -5.78 0.16
CA GLU A 194 -19.38 -6.80 -0.88
C GLU A 194 -20.41 -7.87 -0.44
N ASN A 195 -20.75 -7.98 0.85
CA ASN A 195 -21.87 -8.78 1.34
C ASN A 195 -23.08 -7.88 1.65
N TYR A 196 -23.85 -7.56 0.61
CA TYR A 196 -25.05 -6.70 0.64
C TYR A 196 -26.20 -7.18 1.57
N GLU A 197 -26.09 -8.34 2.22
CA GLU A 197 -27.20 -8.96 2.95
C GLU A 197 -27.17 -8.73 4.48
N ASN A 198 -26.10 -8.15 5.04
CA ASN A 198 -26.03 -7.77 6.45
C ASN A 198 -25.68 -6.28 6.63
N GLU A 199 -26.71 -5.45 6.56
CA GLU A 199 -26.74 -3.98 6.57
C GLU A 199 -26.38 -3.30 7.90
N GLU A 200 -26.04 -4.02 8.98
CA GLU A 200 -26.26 -3.49 10.33
C GLU A 200 -25.39 -2.31 10.80
N LYS A 201 -24.37 -1.87 10.06
CA LYS A 201 -23.68 -0.58 10.25
C LYS A 201 -22.57 -0.42 9.22
N TYR A 202 -22.83 0.33 8.15
CA TYR A 202 -21.79 1.00 7.37
C TYR A 202 -21.17 2.07 8.28
N ASP A 203 -20.29 1.57 9.14
CA ASP A 203 -19.83 2.03 10.46
C ASP A 203 -19.55 3.55 10.54
N GLU A 204 -20.27 4.26 11.42
CA GLU A 204 -19.96 5.66 11.76
C GLU A 204 -18.47 5.88 12.02
N GLU A 205 -17.80 4.88 12.59
CA GLU A 205 -16.36 4.90 12.83
C GLU A 205 -15.55 5.04 11.53
N HIS A 206 -15.94 4.35 10.45
CA HIS A 206 -15.28 4.44 9.16
C HIS A 206 -15.44 5.82 8.53
N LEU A 207 -16.66 6.36 8.53
CA LEU A 207 -16.92 7.72 8.06
C LEU A 207 -16.11 8.75 8.88
N ARG A 208 -16.11 8.62 10.22
CA ARG A 208 -15.31 9.48 11.11
C ARG A 208 -13.82 9.39 10.80
N ASN A 209 -13.30 8.19 10.56
CA ASN A 209 -11.89 7.99 10.20
C ASN A 209 -11.54 8.62 8.85
N LEU A 210 -12.38 8.48 7.82
CA LEU A 210 -12.15 9.14 6.52
C LEU A 210 -12.21 10.67 6.64
N ILE A 211 -13.20 11.22 7.37
CA ILE A 211 -13.32 12.66 7.63
C ILE A 211 -12.08 13.19 8.36
N TYR A 212 -11.53 12.42 9.29
CA TYR A 212 -10.31 12.78 10.02
C TYR A 212 -9.06 12.68 9.13
N ILE A 213 -8.93 11.62 8.33
CA ILE A 213 -7.77 11.36 7.46
C ILE A 213 -7.68 12.38 6.34
N TYR A 214 -8.80 12.81 5.76
CA TYR A 214 -8.82 13.73 4.62
C TYR A 214 -7.98 15.02 4.78
N PRO A 215 -8.16 15.85 5.83
CA PRO A 215 -7.37 17.07 6.01
C PRO A 215 -5.89 16.77 6.31
N ILE A 216 -5.59 15.63 6.93
CA ILE A 216 -4.24 15.19 7.24
C ILE A 216 -3.50 14.76 5.97
N TYR A 217 -4.16 13.96 5.12
CA TYR A 217 -3.65 13.56 3.81
C TYR A 217 -3.34 14.78 2.93
N LYS A 218 -4.21 15.80 2.93
CA LYS A 218 -3.97 17.03 2.18
C LYS A 218 -2.68 17.74 2.61
N LYS A 219 -2.45 17.87 3.93
CA LYS A 219 -1.20 18.47 4.46
C LYS A 219 0.01 17.62 4.11
N PHE A 220 -0.09 16.31 4.27
CA PHE A 220 0.96 15.37 3.94
C PHE A 220 1.35 15.44 2.46
N SER A 221 0.35 15.44 1.57
CA SER A 221 0.56 15.49 0.13
C SER A 221 1.25 16.77 -0.32
N ASN A 222 0.86 17.92 0.20
CA ASN A 222 1.53 19.18 -0.09
C ASN A 222 3.02 19.17 0.30
N ARG A 223 3.39 18.43 1.36
CA ARG A 223 4.77 18.33 1.83
C ARG A 223 5.59 17.33 1.03
N TYR A 224 5.04 16.15 0.74
CA TYR A 224 5.83 15.02 0.22
C TYR A 224 5.64 14.74 -1.27
N LEU A 225 4.56 15.19 -1.91
CA LEU A 225 4.39 15.04 -3.36
C LEU A 225 5.55 15.66 -4.17
N PRO A 226 6.06 16.88 -3.86
CA PRO A 226 7.18 17.45 -4.60
C PRO A 226 8.50 16.68 -4.45
N LEU A 227 8.58 15.79 -3.45
CA LEU A 227 9.76 14.99 -3.12
C LEU A 227 9.66 13.55 -3.63
N ALA A 228 8.50 13.16 -4.18
CA ALA A 228 8.24 11.79 -4.60
C ALA A 228 9.17 11.36 -5.75
N LYS A 229 9.64 10.11 -5.70
CA LYS A 229 10.54 9.55 -6.72
C LYS A 229 9.90 9.51 -8.09
N GLN A 230 8.68 8.97 -8.07
CA GLN A 230 7.82 9.02 -9.22
C GLN A 230 7.44 10.49 -9.33
N LYS A 231 7.75 11.12 -10.46
CA LYS A 231 7.26 12.46 -10.79
C LYS A 231 5.75 12.36 -10.99
N LEU A 232 5.01 12.08 -9.92
CA LEU A 232 3.58 11.95 -9.91
C LEU A 232 3.02 13.31 -10.27
N SER A 233 2.13 13.32 -11.25
CA SER A 233 1.50 14.53 -11.70
C SER A 233 0.64 15.12 -10.58
N LYS A 234 0.41 16.43 -10.62
CA LYS A 234 -0.52 17.08 -9.68
C LYS A 234 -1.91 16.45 -9.78
N GLU A 235 -2.25 15.99 -10.97
CA GLU A 235 -3.47 15.27 -11.32
C GLU A 235 -3.62 13.95 -10.59
N PHE A 236 -2.54 13.18 -10.44
CA PHE A 236 -2.56 11.96 -9.63
C PHE A 236 -2.96 12.23 -8.18
N TYR A 237 -2.48 13.34 -7.60
CA TYR A 237 -2.91 13.77 -6.27
C TYR A 237 -4.40 14.18 -6.26
N ILE A 238 -4.84 14.96 -7.24
CA ILE A 238 -6.26 15.38 -7.36
C ILE A 238 -7.16 14.16 -7.46
N TYR A 239 -6.79 13.15 -8.25
CA TYR A 239 -7.52 11.89 -8.38
C TYR A 239 -7.71 11.18 -7.03
N ASN A 240 -6.64 11.08 -6.24
CA ASN A 240 -6.73 10.48 -4.90
C ASN A 240 -7.58 11.33 -3.93
N GLU A 241 -7.51 12.66 -4.01
CA GLU A 241 -8.39 13.56 -3.24
C GLU A 241 -9.87 13.33 -3.60
N ILE A 242 -10.19 13.19 -4.89
CA ILE A 242 -11.54 12.88 -5.38
C ILE A 242 -12.02 11.52 -4.85
N ARG A 243 -11.15 10.50 -4.82
CA ARG A 243 -11.50 9.17 -4.32
C ARG A 243 -11.91 9.18 -2.85
N ILE A 244 -11.12 9.85 -2.00
CA ILE A 244 -11.44 9.97 -0.57
C ILE A 244 -12.75 10.77 -0.38
N LEU A 245 -12.92 11.88 -1.11
CA LEU A 245 -14.13 12.70 -1.03
C LEU A 245 -15.38 11.91 -1.42
N TYR A 246 -15.31 11.14 -2.49
CA TYR A 246 -16.41 10.29 -2.92
C TYR A 246 -16.79 9.25 -1.89
N GLU A 247 -15.81 8.54 -1.31
CA GLU A 247 -16.09 7.54 -0.28
C GLU A 247 -16.80 8.18 0.92
N ILE A 248 -16.32 9.34 1.39
CA ILE A 248 -16.99 10.11 2.44
C ILE A 248 -18.44 10.45 2.06
N ILE A 249 -18.68 10.99 0.86
CA ILE A 249 -20.01 11.45 0.43
C ILE A 249 -20.98 10.28 0.26
N ILE A 250 -20.54 9.16 -0.30
CA ILE A 250 -21.39 7.97 -0.48
C ILE A 250 -21.76 7.36 0.88
N ILE A 251 -20.80 7.20 1.78
CA ILE A 251 -21.06 6.63 3.10
C ILE A 251 -22.01 7.54 3.91
N ASP A 252 -21.78 8.85 3.89
CA ASP A 252 -22.66 9.83 4.53
C ASP A 252 -24.09 9.81 3.95
N ALA A 253 -24.22 9.74 2.62
CA ALA A 253 -25.53 9.64 1.97
C ALA A 253 -26.26 8.34 2.32
N PHE A 254 -25.53 7.22 2.41
CA PHE A 254 -26.09 5.93 2.81
C PHE A 254 -26.59 5.94 4.25
N GLN A 255 -25.78 6.45 5.19
CA GLN A 255 -26.15 6.55 6.62
C GLN A 255 -27.41 7.39 6.84
N ASN A 256 -27.66 8.36 5.96
CA ASN A 256 -28.88 9.17 5.99
C ASN A 256 -30.08 8.49 5.27
N ASN A 257 -30.16 7.16 5.22
CA ASN A 257 -31.21 6.36 4.55
C ASN A 257 -31.39 6.68 3.07
N ASN A 258 -30.30 6.93 2.33
CA ASN A 258 -30.36 7.40 0.94
C ASN A 258 -31.20 8.68 0.75
N LYS A 259 -31.47 9.44 1.83
CA LYS A 259 -32.03 10.79 1.69
C LYS A 259 -31.10 11.57 0.76
N SER A 260 -31.70 12.41 -0.08
CA SER A 260 -31.01 13.25 -1.06
C SER A 260 -29.70 13.81 -0.50
N LEU A 261 -28.64 13.84 -1.33
CA LEU A 261 -27.36 14.45 -0.98
C LEU A 261 -27.58 15.80 -0.29
N ASN A 262 -26.85 16.07 0.79
CA ASN A 262 -26.90 17.36 1.46
C ASN A 262 -26.31 18.44 0.54
N CYS A 263 -27.18 19.16 -0.17
CA CYS A 263 -26.80 20.21 -1.12
C CYS A 263 -26.03 21.38 -0.51
N SER A 264 -26.01 21.50 0.82
CA SER A 264 -25.27 22.53 1.55
C SER A 264 -23.92 22.05 2.07
N ASP A 265 -23.58 20.77 1.88
CA ASP A 265 -22.30 20.23 2.34
C ASP A 265 -21.14 20.76 1.49
N ILE A 266 -20.17 21.39 2.15
CA ILE A 266 -18.97 21.94 1.52
C ILE A 266 -18.17 20.88 0.75
N LYS A 267 -18.22 19.60 1.17
CA LYS A 267 -17.52 18.49 0.50
C LYS A 267 -17.99 18.31 -0.94
N ASN A 268 -19.28 18.53 -1.22
CA ASN A 268 -19.83 18.44 -2.57
C ASN A 268 -19.25 19.51 -3.49
N LYS A 269 -19.07 20.74 -2.97
CA LYS A 269 -18.43 21.82 -3.71
C LYS A 269 -16.95 21.51 -3.98
N ILE A 270 -16.23 21.03 -2.97
CA ILE A 270 -14.81 20.66 -3.14
C ILE A 270 -14.66 19.53 -4.18
N LEU A 271 -15.54 18.53 -4.14
CA LEU A 271 -15.56 17.45 -5.14
C LEU A 271 -15.72 18.02 -6.57
N LEU A 272 -16.70 18.91 -6.78
CA LEU A 272 -16.93 19.55 -8.08
C LEU A 272 -15.73 20.39 -8.54
N ASP A 273 -15.13 21.17 -7.64
CA ASP A 273 -13.93 21.97 -7.95
C ASP A 273 -12.75 21.08 -8.37
N ARG A 274 -12.55 19.93 -7.71
CA ARG A 274 -11.49 18.97 -8.06
C ARG A 274 -11.74 18.25 -9.37
N LEU A 275 -12.98 17.84 -9.63
CA LEU A 275 -13.35 17.28 -10.93
C LEU A 275 -13.14 18.29 -12.06
N LYS A 276 -13.45 19.57 -11.81
CA LYS A 276 -13.19 20.64 -12.79
C LYS A 276 -11.71 20.71 -13.12
N GLU A 277 -10.88 20.79 -12.08
CA GLU A 277 -9.44 20.88 -12.22
C GLU A 277 -8.88 19.66 -12.98
N LEU A 278 -9.34 18.45 -12.66
CA LEU A 278 -8.90 17.22 -13.32
C LEU A 278 -9.37 17.15 -14.78
N SER A 279 -10.62 17.56 -15.06
CA SER A 279 -11.20 17.54 -16.42
C SER A 279 -10.47 18.46 -17.41
N MET A 280 -9.80 19.49 -16.90
CA MET A 280 -9.02 20.44 -17.69
C MET A 280 -7.56 20.03 -17.86
N SER A 281 -7.14 18.92 -17.24
CA SER A 281 -5.76 18.49 -17.33
C SER A 281 -5.38 18.01 -18.74
N LYS A 282 -4.10 18.21 -19.07
CA LYS A 282 -3.46 17.66 -20.27
C LYS A 282 -2.83 16.29 -20.04
N ASP A 283 -2.86 15.78 -18.80
CA ASP A 283 -2.37 14.45 -18.49
C ASP A 283 -3.18 13.40 -19.26
N LYS A 284 -2.47 12.45 -19.86
CA LYS A 284 -3.05 11.42 -20.73
C LYS A 284 -3.20 10.08 -20.04
N ASP A 285 -2.82 9.97 -18.77
CA ASP A 285 -2.99 8.77 -17.96
C ASP A 285 -4.43 8.24 -18.08
N GLU A 286 -4.56 6.95 -18.40
CA GLU A 286 -5.84 6.29 -18.66
C GLU A 286 -6.68 6.16 -17.39
N ASP A 287 -6.05 5.96 -16.23
CA ASP A 287 -6.75 5.84 -14.95
C ASP A 287 -7.45 7.16 -14.59
N LEU A 288 -6.82 8.29 -14.93
CA LEU A 288 -7.40 9.62 -14.75
C LEU A 288 -8.59 9.88 -15.67
N LYS A 289 -8.61 9.28 -16.87
CA LYS A 289 -9.74 9.39 -17.80
C LYS A 289 -10.92 8.54 -17.34
N TYR A 290 -10.65 7.35 -16.78
CA TYR A 290 -11.68 6.42 -16.33
C TYR A 290 -12.64 7.03 -15.30
N ILE A 291 -12.19 8.05 -14.54
CA ILE A 291 -13.06 8.77 -13.61
C ILE A 291 -14.25 9.45 -14.31
N PHE A 292 -14.08 9.85 -15.56
CA PHE A 292 -15.07 10.53 -16.41
C PHE A 292 -15.77 9.58 -17.39
N ASP A 293 -15.50 8.28 -17.35
CA ASP A 293 -16.21 7.36 -18.25
C ASP A 293 -17.71 7.29 -17.89
N GLY A 294 -18.55 6.86 -18.83
CA GLY A 294 -20.01 6.74 -18.62
C GLY A 294 -20.42 5.78 -17.49
N ASN A 295 -19.47 4.96 -17.00
CA ASN A 295 -19.59 4.08 -15.84
C ASN A 295 -18.71 4.52 -14.65
N GLY A 296 -18.16 5.74 -14.69
CA GLY A 296 -17.31 6.30 -13.66
C GLY A 296 -18.04 6.35 -12.32
N TRP A 297 -17.37 5.90 -11.26
CA TRP A 297 -17.96 5.80 -9.92
C TRP A 297 -18.50 7.15 -9.41
N VAL A 298 -17.87 8.27 -9.79
CA VAL A 298 -18.29 9.62 -9.40
C VAL A 298 -19.61 10.06 -10.05
N LEU A 299 -19.96 9.53 -11.23
CA LEU A 299 -21.13 9.98 -12.02
C LEU A 299 -22.44 9.90 -11.22
N ALA A 300 -22.59 8.90 -10.36
CA ALA A 300 -23.77 8.72 -9.52
C ALA A 300 -23.98 9.90 -8.56
N ILE A 301 -22.90 10.49 -8.03
CA ILE A 301 -22.97 11.69 -7.19
C ILE A 301 -23.33 12.90 -8.06
N ILE A 302 -22.68 13.07 -9.22
CA ILE A 302 -22.91 14.23 -10.09
C ILE A 302 -24.37 14.31 -10.54
N LYS A 303 -24.96 13.18 -10.95
CA LYS A 303 -26.39 13.10 -11.31
C LYS A 303 -27.31 13.58 -10.19
N LYS A 304 -26.98 13.30 -8.93
CA LYS A 304 -27.73 13.80 -7.77
C LYS A 304 -27.48 15.29 -7.52
N LEU A 305 -26.25 15.78 -7.69
CA LEU A 305 -25.88 17.19 -7.48
C LEU A 305 -26.49 18.15 -8.50
N ILE A 306 -26.85 17.70 -9.71
CA ILE A 306 -27.58 18.52 -10.70
C ILE A 306 -28.93 19.02 -10.15
N TYR A 307 -29.55 18.25 -9.24
CA TYR A 307 -30.80 18.65 -8.60
C TYR A 307 -30.62 19.56 -7.39
N CYS A 308 -29.38 19.85 -6.97
CA CYS A 308 -29.09 20.82 -5.91
C CYS A 308 -29.06 22.24 -6.49
N PRO A 309 -30.01 23.14 -6.18
CA PRO A 309 -30.09 24.46 -6.80
C PRO A 309 -28.79 25.27 -6.69
N ASN A 310 -28.10 25.15 -5.55
CA ASN A 310 -26.88 25.90 -5.21
C ASN A 310 -25.63 25.38 -5.94
N LEU A 311 -25.67 24.13 -6.43
CA LEU A 311 -24.53 23.45 -7.07
C LEU A 311 -24.80 23.10 -8.53
N LYS A 312 -26.06 23.20 -8.98
CA LYS A 312 -26.52 22.78 -10.31
C LYS A 312 -25.62 23.28 -11.43
N LYS A 313 -25.31 24.58 -11.46
CA LYS A 313 -24.46 25.16 -12.51
C LYS A 313 -23.10 24.46 -12.62
N GLN A 314 -22.44 24.24 -11.48
CA GLN A 314 -21.13 23.58 -11.47
C GLN A 314 -21.26 22.09 -11.80
N ALA A 315 -22.28 21.42 -11.27
CA ALA A 315 -22.56 20.02 -11.57
C ALA A 315 -22.83 19.80 -13.07
N ASP A 316 -23.61 20.69 -13.70
CA ASP A 316 -23.88 20.68 -15.14
C ASP A 316 -22.60 20.90 -15.95
N GLU A 317 -21.73 21.85 -15.56
CA GLU A 317 -20.41 22.07 -16.19
C GLU A 317 -19.53 20.81 -16.17
N ILE A 318 -19.54 20.08 -15.06
CA ILE A 318 -18.77 18.84 -14.91
C ILE A 318 -19.40 17.67 -15.67
N PHE A 319 -20.73 17.57 -15.66
CA PHE A 319 -21.46 16.46 -16.26
C PHE A 319 -21.16 16.28 -17.75
N ILE A 320 -20.89 17.37 -18.48
CA ILE A 320 -20.54 17.35 -19.91
C ILE A 320 -19.30 16.49 -20.18
N HIS A 321 -18.38 16.39 -19.22
CA HIS A 321 -17.17 15.58 -19.34
C HIS A 321 -17.42 14.07 -19.20
N PHE A 322 -18.56 13.67 -18.64
CA PHE A 322 -18.95 12.26 -18.47
C PHE A 322 -19.71 11.67 -19.66
N VAL A 323 -20.13 12.53 -20.60
CA VAL A 323 -20.90 12.10 -21.76
C VAL A 323 -19.95 11.51 -22.80
N ASP A 324 -20.19 10.25 -23.11
CA ASP A 324 -19.46 9.43 -24.07
C ASP A 324 -19.21 10.18 -25.39
N LYS A 325 -17.94 10.56 -25.65
CA LYS A 325 -17.52 11.15 -26.92
C LYS A 325 -17.53 10.15 -28.09
N ASN A 326 -17.81 8.88 -27.83
CA ASN A 326 -17.92 7.83 -28.84
C ASN A 326 -19.38 7.42 -29.15
N LYS A 327 -20.36 8.22 -28.73
CA LYS A 327 -21.73 8.15 -29.28
C LYS A 327 -21.90 9.18 -30.39
N ASP A 328 -21.23 8.93 -31.51
CA ASP A 328 -21.61 9.37 -32.86
C ASP A 328 -21.65 8.14 -33.77
#